data_AF-A0A0W7X0D1-F1
#
_entry.id   AF-A0A0W7X0D1-F1
#
_cell.length_a   1.000
_cell.length_b   1.000
_cell.length_c   1.000
_cell.angle_alpha   90.00
_cell.angle_beta   90.00
_cell.angle_gamma   90.00
#
_symmetry.space_group_name_H-M   'P 1'
#
loop_
_entity.id
_entity.type
_entity.pdbx_description
1 polymer ?
#
loop_
_entity_poly.entity_id
_entity_poly.type
_entity_poly.pdbx_seq_one_letter_code
_entity_poly.pdbx_strand_id
1 'polypeptide(L)'
;MWSCSVPGAGFGIDTRLGAVETLLVHVIRRWHYEIETLRGHEVIGWRPIEELDHSEPESNQASGTAVAIRPGAYGQGLSGGLTKTQRETVRSILDDCSGIIRWGGDDRIPYEALFYLDAPPGTAAVRSATSPLGKAADKLRNWNRTPGLGAGASM
;
A
#
# COMPACT_ATOMS: atom_id res chain seq x y z
N MET A 1 -1.21 -7.94 16.22
CA MET A 1 -1.55 -6.99 15.15
C MET A 1 -2.70 -6.12 15.58
N TRP A 2 -2.89 -4.95 14.97
CA TRP A 2 -3.92 -3.99 15.35
C TRP A 2 -4.65 -3.52 14.09
N SER A 3 -5.98 -3.47 14.14
CA SER A 3 -6.80 -2.97 13.04
C SER A 3 -6.75 -1.44 13.02
N CYS A 4 -6.38 -0.85 11.89
CA CYS A 4 -6.43 0.59 11.67
C CYS A 4 -7.62 0.94 10.77
N SER A 5 -8.31 2.04 11.07
CA SER A 5 -9.36 2.55 10.19
C SER A 5 -8.75 3.17 8.94
N VAL A 6 -9.38 2.98 7.78
CA VAL A 6 -9.05 3.66 6.53
C VAL A 6 -9.96 4.88 6.40
N PRO A 7 -9.48 6.12 6.68
CA PRO A 7 -10.35 7.29 6.68
C PRO A 7 -11.05 7.51 5.35
N GLY A 8 -12.37 7.63 5.40
CA GLY A 8 -13.21 7.88 4.22
C GLY A 8 -13.68 6.62 3.48
N ALA A 9 -13.07 5.45 3.72
CA ALA A 9 -13.47 4.19 3.08
C ALA A 9 -14.49 3.38 3.91
N GLY A 10 -14.64 3.70 5.21
CA GLY A 10 -15.65 3.08 6.08
C GLY A 10 -15.30 1.68 6.58
N PHE A 11 -14.06 1.22 6.39
CA PHE A 11 -13.55 -0.05 6.91
C PHE A 11 -12.14 0.10 7.48
N GLY A 12 -11.68 -0.92 8.21
CA GLY A 12 -10.31 -1.01 8.71
C GLY A 12 -9.53 -2.16 8.09
N ILE A 13 -8.21 -2.11 8.24
CA ILE A 13 -7.27 -3.13 7.76
C ILE A 13 -6.28 -3.52 8.86
N ASP A 14 -5.84 -4.77 8.83
CA ASP A 14 -4.79 -5.23 9.74
C ASP A 14 -3.43 -5.00 9.09
N THR A 15 -2.67 -4.02 9.62
CA THR A 15 -1.32 -3.68 9.15
C THR A 15 -0.38 -3.44 10.32
N ARG A 16 0.92 -3.31 10.03
CA ARG A 16 1.88 -2.85 11.02
C ARG A 16 1.69 -1.35 11.28
N LEU A 17 1.44 -1.00 12.53
CA LEU A 17 1.20 0.39 12.95
C LEU A 17 2.37 1.34 12.66
N GLY A 18 2.04 2.63 12.52
CA GLY A 18 3.02 3.71 12.42
C GLY A 18 3.29 4.16 10.98
N ALA A 19 4.55 4.15 10.55
CA ALA A 19 4.92 4.65 9.23
C ALA A 19 4.41 3.75 8.09
N VAL A 20 4.43 2.42 8.30
CA VAL A 20 3.91 1.43 7.34
C VAL A 20 2.41 1.60 7.14
N GLU A 21 1.66 1.60 8.23
CA GLU A 21 0.22 1.95 8.24
C GLU A 21 -0.08 3.22 7.46
N THR A 22 0.68 4.30 7.69
CA THR A 22 0.45 5.60 7.02
C THR A 22 0.55 5.47 5.50
N LEU A 23 1.55 4.75 5.00
CA LEU A 23 1.73 4.53 3.56
C LEU A 23 0.66 3.59 3.00
N LEU A 24 0.42 2.45 3.62
CA LEU A 24 -0.54 1.45 3.10
C LEU A 24 -1.98 1.98 3.12
N VAL A 25 -2.35 2.74 4.15
CA VAL A 25 -3.66 3.43 4.20
C VAL A 25 -3.76 4.47 3.09
N HIS A 26 -2.69 5.21 2.77
CA HIS A 26 -2.69 6.15 1.63
C HIS A 26 -2.94 5.43 0.30
N VAL A 27 -2.25 4.31 0.05
CA VAL A 27 -2.45 3.47 -1.13
C VAL A 27 -3.91 3.06 -1.27
N ILE A 28 -4.50 2.52 -0.20
CA ILE A 28 -5.89 2.03 -0.22
C ILE A 28 -6.89 3.17 -0.43
N ARG A 29 -6.68 4.34 0.21
CA ARG A 29 -7.56 5.50 0.03
C ARG A 29 -7.53 6.02 -1.40
N ARG A 30 -6.34 6.19 -1.97
CA ARG A 30 -6.17 6.64 -3.36
C ARG A 30 -6.78 5.65 -4.33
N TRP A 31 -6.57 4.35 -4.13
CA TRP A 31 -7.25 3.31 -4.92
C TRP A 31 -8.77 3.44 -4.82
N HIS A 32 -9.32 3.54 -3.60
CA HIS A 32 -10.75 3.63 -3.34
C HIS A 32 -11.43 4.80 -4.06
N TYR A 33 -10.76 5.95 -4.16
CA TYR A 33 -11.33 7.15 -4.76
C TYR A 33 -11.02 7.35 -6.23
N GLU A 34 -9.88 6.85 -6.73
CA GLU A 34 -9.39 7.20 -8.07
C GLU A 34 -9.30 6.01 -9.03
N ILE A 35 -9.34 4.78 -8.52
CA ILE A 35 -9.29 3.56 -9.34
C ILE A 35 -10.65 2.88 -9.28
N GLU A 36 -11.04 2.38 -8.11
CA GLU A 36 -12.28 1.66 -7.88
C GLU A 36 -12.70 1.74 -6.41
N THR A 37 -13.98 1.96 -6.14
CA THR A 37 -14.54 1.97 -4.78
C THR A 37 -14.44 0.59 -4.13
N LEU A 38 -13.69 0.52 -3.03
CA LEU A 38 -13.42 -0.70 -2.27
C LEU A 38 -14.41 -0.95 -1.13
N ARG A 39 -14.68 -2.23 -0.87
CA ARG A 39 -15.31 -2.74 0.36
C ARG A 39 -14.26 -3.35 1.29
N GLY A 40 -14.55 -3.46 2.58
CA GLY A 40 -13.58 -3.95 3.56
C GLY A 40 -13.03 -5.35 3.29
N HIS A 41 -13.86 -6.28 2.79
CA HIS A 41 -13.43 -7.64 2.44
C HIS A 41 -12.62 -7.73 1.14
N GLU A 42 -12.54 -6.63 0.38
CA GLU A 42 -11.77 -6.56 -0.85
C GLU A 42 -10.32 -6.15 -0.61
N VAL A 43 -9.95 -5.82 0.63
CA VAL A 43 -8.57 -5.48 0.99
C VAL A 43 -8.07 -6.46 2.03
N ILE A 44 -7.02 -7.20 1.68
CA ILE A 44 -6.39 -8.16 2.56
C ILE A 44 -5.07 -7.58 3.04
N GLY A 45 -4.99 -7.27 4.33
CA GLY A 45 -3.75 -6.86 4.99
C GLY A 45 -2.96 -8.06 5.45
N TRP A 46 -2.87 -8.25 6.75
CA TRP A 46 -2.15 -9.36 7.34
C TRP A 46 -2.77 -10.72 7.10
N ARG A 47 -1.88 -11.70 6.95
CA ARG A 47 -2.19 -13.11 6.92
C ARG A 47 -1.08 -13.87 7.66
N PRO A 48 -1.40 -14.98 8.35
CA PRO A 48 -0.38 -15.82 8.96
C PRO A 48 0.58 -16.38 7.89
N ILE A 49 1.86 -16.53 8.24
CA ILE A 49 2.89 -16.94 7.26
C ILE A 49 2.65 -18.36 6.74
N GLU A 50 1.97 -19.20 7.54
CA GLU A 50 1.61 -20.57 7.21
C GLU A 50 0.64 -20.68 6.03
N GLU A 51 -0.05 -19.58 5.68
CA GLU A 51 -0.96 -19.50 4.52
C GLU A 51 -0.31 -18.89 3.27
N LEU A 52 0.99 -18.58 3.33
CA LEU A 52 1.72 -17.82 2.31
C LEU A 52 2.93 -18.60 1.80
N ASP A 53 3.30 -18.37 0.55
CA ASP A 53 4.60 -18.79 0.04
C ASP A 53 5.68 -17.83 0.55
N HIS A 54 6.60 -18.34 1.37
CA HIS A 54 7.71 -17.59 1.95
C HIS A 54 8.65 -16.95 0.92
N SER A 55 8.67 -17.47 -0.31
CA SER A 55 9.53 -16.98 -1.38
C SER A 55 8.90 -15.85 -2.21
N GLU A 56 7.60 -15.60 -2.04
CA GLU A 56 6.86 -14.61 -2.81
C GLU A 56 6.72 -13.28 -2.04
N PRO A 57 6.62 -12.13 -2.74
CA PRO A 57 6.45 -10.83 -2.10
C PRO A 57 5.19 -10.73 -1.22
N GLU A 58 4.17 -11.57 -1.47
CA GLU A 58 2.94 -11.66 -0.66
C GLU A 58 3.24 -12.05 0.80
N SER A 59 4.32 -12.78 1.06
CA SER A 59 4.77 -13.14 2.42
C SER A 59 4.98 -11.93 3.35
N ASN A 60 5.19 -10.73 2.80
CA ASN A 60 5.24 -9.49 3.57
C ASN A 60 3.95 -9.19 4.34
N GLN A 61 2.81 -9.76 3.93
CA GLN A 61 1.55 -9.69 4.68
C GLN A 61 1.71 -10.28 6.08
N ALA A 62 2.53 -11.32 6.27
CA ALA A 62 2.77 -11.92 7.59
C ALA A 62 3.49 -10.99 8.58
N SER A 63 4.22 -9.99 8.08
CA SER A 63 4.82 -8.95 8.91
C SER A 63 4.00 -7.65 8.97
N GLY A 64 2.87 -7.61 8.27
CA GLY A 64 1.98 -6.45 8.16
C GLY A 64 2.50 -5.33 7.29
N THR A 65 3.42 -5.63 6.37
CA THR A 65 4.10 -4.67 5.49
C THR A 65 3.64 -4.77 4.04
N ALA A 66 2.56 -5.50 3.78
CA ALA A 66 1.92 -5.59 2.48
C ALA A 66 0.39 -5.62 2.61
N VAL A 67 -0.29 -5.23 1.54
CA VAL A 67 -1.73 -5.34 1.35
C VAL A 67 -2.02 -5.84 -0.07
N ALA A 68 -3.04 -6.67 -0.23
CA ALA A 68 -3.58 -7.07 -1.52
C ALA A 68 -4.97 -6.46 -1.71
N ILE A 69 -5.18 -5.74 -2.80
CA ILE A 69 -6.44 -5.08 -3.16
C ILE A 69 -7.14 -5.87 -4.26
N ARG A 70 -8.36 -6.34 -4.00
CA ARG A 70 -9.18 -7.18 -4.88
C ARG A 70 -8.38 -8.35 -5.50
N PRO A 71 -7.73 -9.21 -4.70
CA PRO A 71 -6.91 -10.31 -5.23
C PRO A 71 -7.68 -11.31 -6.10
N GLY A 72 -9.01 -11.43 -5.92
CA GLY A 72 -9.86 -12.22 -6.82
C GLY A 72 -10.02 -11.63 -8.23
N ALA A 73 -9.84 -10.31 -8.40
CA ALA A 73 -9.90 -9.63 -9.69
C ALA A 73 -8.50 -9.43 -10.31
N TYR A 74 -7.49 -9.25 -9.46
CA TYR A 74 -6.10 -8.94 -9.85
C TYR A 74 -5.13 -10.00 -9.33
N GLY A 75 -5.43 -11.28 -9.58
CA GLY A 75 -4.68 -12.41 -9.04
C GLY A 75 -3.23 -12.50 -9.53
N GLN A 76 -2.42 -13.26 -8.81
CA GLN A 76 -1.01 -13.51 -9.16
C GLN A 76 -0.90 -14.22 -10.52
N GLY A 77 0.08 -13.81 -11.32
CA GLY A 77 0.30 -14.24 -12.70
C GLY A 77 -0.62 -13.57 -13.72
N LEU A 78 -1.63 -12.81 -13.29
CA LEU A 78 -2.52 -12.07 -14.18
C LEU A 78 -2.00 -10.64 -14.38
N SER A 79 -2.13 -10.14 -15.61
CA SER A 79 -1.81 -8.75 -15.94
C SER A 79 -2.86 -8.17 -16.89
N GLY A 80 -2.93 -6.84 -16.95
CA GLY A 80 -3.88 -6.13 -17.81
C GLY A 80 -5.28 -6.00 -17.20
N GLY A 81 -5.44 -6.26 -15.91
CA GLY A 81 -6.68 -5.98 -15.19
C GLY A 81 -6.89 -4.47 -15.04
N LEU A 82 -5.82 -3.69 -14.95
CA LEU A 82 -5.86 -2.23 -14.88
C LEU A 82 -5.77 -1.57 -16.26
N THR A 83 -6.67 -0.62 -16.51
CA THR A 83 -6.58 0.27 -17.68
C THR A 83 -5.30 1.12 -17.64
N LYS A 84 -4.96 1.75 -18.77
CA LYS A 84 -3.78 2.63 -18.85
C LYS A 84 -3.85 3.76 -17.81
N THR A 85 -4.99 4.44 -17.71
CA THR A 85 -5.21 5.55 -16.76
C THR A 85 -5.15 5.06 -15.32
N GLN A 86 -5.71 3.90 -14.99
CA GLN A 86 -5.59 3.34 -13.64
C GLN A 86 -4.14 3.01 -13.29
N ARG A 87 -3.34 2.50 -14.24
CA ARG A 87 -1.90 2.29 -14.02
C ARG A 87 -1.14 3.60 -13.81
N GLU A 88 -1.50 4.67 -14.53
CA GLU A 88 -0.93 6.02 -14.28
C GLU A 88 -1.28 6.50 -12.86
N THR A 89 -2.50 6.27 -12.40
CA THR A 89 -2.89 6.52 -11.00
C THR A 89 -2.05 5.69 -10.03
N VAL A 90 -1.83 4.40 -10.30
CA VAL A 90 -0.93 3.56 -9.48
C VAL A 90 0.47 4.18 -9.42
N ARG A 91 1.04 4.65 -10.54
CA ARG A 91 2.34 5.35 -10.53
C ARG A 91 2.33 6.58 -9.63
N SER A 92 1.32 7.43 -9.76
CA SER A 92 1.16 8.61 -8.89
C SER A 92 1.09 8.23 -7.41
N ILE A 93 0.43 7.11 -7.06
CA ILE A 93 0.38 6.61 -5.68
C ILE A 93 1.77 6.19 -5.20
N LEU A 94 2.53 5.45 -6.01
CA LEU A 94 3.88 5.02 -5.65
C LEU A 94 4.84 6.22 -5.49
N ASP A 95 4.69 7.26 -6.31
CA ASP A 95 5.45 8.51 -6.23
C ASP A 95 5.11 9.29 -4.94
N ASP A 96 3.85 9.31 -4.52
CA ASP A 96 3.45 9.88 -3.24
C ASP A 96 4.18 9.21 -2.07
N CYS A 97 4.32 7.88 -2.15
CA CYS A 97 5.06 7.03 -1.22
C CYS A 97 6.59 7.11 -1.39
N SER A 98 7.10 7.99 -2.27
CA SER A 98 8.54 8.19 -2.51
C SER A 98 9.29 6.91 -2.89
N GLY A 99 8.63 5.98 -3.60
CA GLY A 99 9.22 4.69 -4.01
C GLY A 99 9.44 3.69 -2.87
N ILE A 100 8.94 3.96 -1.66
CA ILE A 100 9.05 3.06 -0.50
C ILE A 100 8.11 1.86 -0.62
N ILE A 101 6.97 2.05 -1.28
CA ILE A 101 6.04 0.99 -1.63
C ILE A 101 6.34 0.54 -3.05
N ARG A 102 6.40 -0.78 -3.25
CA ARG A 102 6.42 -1.45 -4.55
C ARG A 102 5.04 -1.98 -4.90
N TRP A 103 4.79 -2.09 -6.19
CA TRP A 103 3.59 -2.69 -6.75
C TRP A 103 3.94 -4.02 -7.43
N GLY A 104 3.24 -5.08 -7.05
CA GLY A 104 3.49 -6.43 -7.56
C GLY A 104 3.19 -6.60 -9.04
N GLY A 105 2.45 -5.68 -9.67
CA GLY A 105 2.24 -5.68 -11.12
C GLY A 105 3.54 -5.50 -11.93
N ASP A 106 4.61 -5.00 -11.32
CA ASP A 106 5.94 -4.86 -11.94
C ASP A 106 6.86 -6.06 -11.72
N ASP A 107 6.46 -7.00 -10.88
CA ASP A 107 7.30 -8.13 -10.56
C ASP A 107 7.33 -9.14 -11.71
N ARG A 108 8.35 -10.01 -11.70
CA ARG A 108 8.54 -11.05 -12.74
C ARG A 108 7.30 -11.92 -12.92
N ILE A 109 6.62 -12.22 -11.82
CA ILE A 109 5.28 -12.81 -11.81
C ILE A 109 4.35 -11.68 -11.38
N PRO A 110 3.60 -11.06 -12.32
CA PRO A 110 2.77 -9.91 -12.00
C PRO A 110 1.72 -10.27 -10.95
N TYR A 111 1.52 -9.39 -9.98
CA TYR A 111 0.42 -9.47 -9.02
C TYR A 111 -0.15 -8.07 -8.81
N GLU A 112 -1.05 -7.66 -9.70
CA GLU A 112 -1.58 -6.29 -9.77
C GLU A 112 -2.37 -5.88 -8.50
N ALA A 113 -2.82 -6.84 -7.68
CA ALA A 113 -3.43 -6.57 -6.38
C ALA A 113 -2.42 -6.10 -5.31
N LEU A 114 -1.15 -6.51 -5.42
CA LEU A 114 -0.23 -6.52 -4.29
C LEU A 114 0.56 -5.21 -4.19
N PHE A 115 0.59 -4.64 -3.00
CA PHE A 115 1.43 -3.51 -2.62
C PHE A 115 2.22 -3.88 -1.37
N TYR A 116 3.53 -3.68 -1.41
CA TYR A 116 4.41 -4.10 -0.31
C TYR A 116 5.56 -3.13 -0.08
N LEU A 117 6.06 -3.10 1.15
CA LEU A 117 7.23 -2.31 1.52
C LEU A 117 8.49 -2.89 0.88
N ASP A 118 9.26 -2.07 0.16
CA ASP A 118 10.56 -2.44 -0.40
C ASP A 118 11.68 -2.20 0.61
N ALA A 119 11.68 -2.98 1.68
CA ALA A 119 12.72 -2.90 2.70
C ALA A 119 13.15 -4.30 3.15
N PRO A 120 14.47 -4.58 3.22
CA PRO A 120 14.95 -5.83 3.76
C PRO A 120 14.47 -6.04 5.20
N PRO A 121 13.98 -7.23 5.56
CA PRO A 121 13.56 -7.53 6.92
C PRO A 121 14.74 -7.30 7.89
N GLY A 122 14.53 -6.42 8.87
CA GLY A 122 15.52 -6.16 9.93
C GLY A 122 16.22 -4.80 9.89
N THR A 123 16.04 -3.99 8.85
CA THR A 123 16.66 -2.65 8.80
C THR A 123 16.09 -1.73 9.87
N ALA A 124 16.85 -1.53 10.95
CA ALA A 124 16.51 -0.57 12.01
C ALA A 124 16.42 0.87 11.49
N ALA A 125 17.20 1.18 10.44
CA ALA A 125 17.14 2.44 9.72
C ALA A 125 15.71 2.76 9.27
N VAL A 126 14.96 1.79 8.74
CA VAL A 126 13.58 1.97 8.27
C VAL A 126 12.61 2.40 9.38
N ARG A 127 12.97 2.18 10.66
CA ARG A 127 12.12 2.54 11.81
C ARG A 127 12.37 3.96 12.35
N SER A 128 13.44 4.64 11.93
CA SER A 128 13.73 6.01 12.38
C SER A 128 12.81 7.03 11.68
N ALA A 129 12.41 8.10 12.38
CA ALA A 129 11.71 9.24 11.77
C ALA A 129 12.55 9.90 10.67
N THR A 130 13.89 9.85 10.80
CA THR A 130 14.82 10.41 9.80
C THR A 130 15.05 9.51 8.59
N SER A 131 14.51 8.29 8.62
CA SER A 131 14.64 7.32 7.54
C SER A 131 13.80 7.70 6.32
N PRO A 132 14.07 7.11 5.14
CA PRO A 132 13.22 7.29 3.97
C PRO A 132 11.74 6.95 4.25
N LEU A 133 11.47 5.85 4.97
CA LEU A 133 10.12 5.46 5.38
C LEU A 133 9.49 6.51 6.32
N GLY A 134 10.23 6.95 7.34
CA GLY A 134 9.78 7.97 8.29
C GLY A 134 9.43 9.28 7.61
N LYS A 135 10.31 9.76 6.73
CA LYS A 135 10.11 10.98 5.93
C LYS A 135 8.90 10.87 5.00
N ALA A 136 8.71 9.74 4.33
CA ALA A 136 7.55 9.52 3.47
C ALA A 136 6.24 9.52 4.28
N ALA A 137 6.22 8.85 5.43
CA ALA A 137 5.07 8.88 6.32
C ALA A 137 4.77 10.29 6.87
N ASP A 138 5.80 11.05 7.25
CA ASP A 138 5.63 12.41 7.77
C ASP A 138 5.14 13.39 6.68
N LYS A 139 5.62 13.24 5.44
CA LYS A 139 5.08 13.95 4.26
C LYS A 139 3.57 13.73 4.16
N LEU A 140 3.10 12.48 4.17
CA LEU A 140 1.67 12.16 4.05
C LEU A 140 0.86 12.60 5.28
N ARG A 141 1.42 12.51 6.49
CA ARG A 141 0.76 13.03 7.70
C ARG A 141 0.57 14.54 7.62
N ASN A 142 1.56 15.27 7.12
CA ASN A 142 1.47 16.70 6.93
C ASN A 142 0.39 17.06 5.90
N TRP A 143 0.31 16.32 4.79
CA TRP A 143 -0.77 16.49 3.80
C TRP A 143 -2.15 16.23 4.39
N ASN A 144 -2.30 15.18 5.21
CA ASN A 144 -3.57 14.89 5.88
C ASN A 144 -3.96 15.94 6.94
N ARG A 145 -3.00 16.68 7.49
CA ARG A 145 -3.23 17.73 8.51
C ARG A 145 -3.46 19.12 7.92
N THR A 146 -3.03 19.35 6.68
CA THR A 146 -3.12 20.65 6.01
C THR A 146 -4.00 20.55 4.76
N PRO A 147 -5.24 21.06 4.81
CA PRO A 147 -6.10 21.14 3.62
C PRO A 147 -5.39 21.92 2.51
N GLY A 148 -5.34 21.36 1.29
CA GLY A 148 -4.77 22.04 0.11
C GLY A 148 -3.30 21.73 -0.22
N LEU A 149 -2.63 20.81 0.49
CA LEU A 149 -1.27 20.33 0.14
C LEU A 149 -1.22 18.88 -0.38
N GLY A 150 -2.39 18.26 -0.58
CA GLY A 150 -2.49 16.88 -1.05
C GLY A 150 -2.38 16.74 -2.57
N ALA A 151 -2.41 15.49 -3.06
CA ALA A 151 -2.45 15.19 -4.48
C ALA A 151 -3.66 15.87 -5.15
N GLY A 152 -3.38 16.83 -6.04
CA GLY A 152 -4.37 17.73 -6.63
C GLY A 152 -4.17 19.22 -6.31
N ALA A 153 -3.22 19.56 -5.44
CA ALA A 153 -2.78 20.95 -5.26
C ALA A 153 -1.99 21.39 -6.50
N SER A 154 -2.62 22.15 -7.39
CA SER A 154 -1.95 22.78 -8.52
C SER A 154 -0.81 23.66 -8.02
N MET A 155 0.40 23.47 -8.56
CA MET A 155 1.37 24.57 -8.68
C MET A 155 0.96 25.47 -9.85
#